data_AF-A0A8T6PKC4-F1
#
_entry.id   AF-A0A8T6PKC4-F1
#
_cell.length_a   1.000
_cell.length_b   1.000
_cell.length_c   1.000
_cell.angle_alpha   90.00
_cell.angle_beta   90.00
_cell.angle_gamma   90.00
#
_symmetry.space_group_name_H-M   'P 1'
#
loop_
_entity.id
_entity.type
_entity.pdbx_description
1 polymer ?
#
loop_
_entity_poly.entity_id
_entity_poly.type
_entity_poly.pdbx_seq_one_letter_code
_entity_poly.pdbx_strand_id
1 'polypeptide(L)'
;LVPIAWSLADTHDVDFGGLDFSLAPYPVPEESLGGALEALGARFGGQGLVVSASLVMSAIEAADFPRTGFSGLMLPILEDSVLASRTAEGRLTLNDLLLLSAVCGTGLDCIPLPGNVGTAAIRDILLDVAALALRLNKPLTARLMPFPGKKAGDSLQFDFEYFADSRVLPAPPPAALSFGADASFTIRSRVLGDES
;
A
#
# COMPACT_ATOMS: atom_id res chain seq x y z
N LEU A 1 -12.77 -19.74 12.63
CA LEU A 1 -12.66 -18.36 13.16
C LEU A 1 -14.03 -17.72 13.36
N VAL A 2 -14.88 -17.60 12.32
CA VAL A 2 -16.21 -16.98 12.44
C VAL A 2 -17.09 -17.56 13.58
N PRO A 3 -17.25 -18.89 13.75
CA PRO A 3 -18.05 -19.41 14.87
C PRO A 3 -17.48 -19.07 16.25
N ILE A 4 -16.16 -18.96 16.36
CA ILE A 4 -15.47 -18.57 17.60
C ILE A 4 -15.75 -17.10 17.90
N ALA A 5 -15.70 -16.24 16.88
CA ALA A 5 -15.98 -14.81 17.04
C ALA A 5 -17.43 -14.55 17.50
N TRP A 6 -18.41 -15.23 16.89
CA TRP A 6 -19.81 -15.16 17.34
C TRP A 6 -19.99 -15.66 18.76
N SER A 7 -19.37 -16.80 19.11
CA SER A 7 -19.44 -17.32 20.48
C SER A 7 -18.86 -16.36 21.53
N LEU A 8 -17.77 -15.67 21.20
CA LEU A 8 -17.17 -14.66 22.08
C LEU A 8 -18.06 -13.40 22.19
N ALA A 9 -18.63 -12.96 21.07
CA ALA A 9 -19.57 -11.84 21.01
C ALA A 9 -20.78 -12.07 21.93
N ASP A 10 -21.39 -13.25 21.83
CA ASP A 10 -22.51 -13.67 22.71
C ASP A 10 -22.09 -13.75 24.19
N THR A 11 -20.88 -14.28 24.46
CA THR A 11 -20.38 -14.43 25.84
C THR A 11 -20.13 -13.08 26.52
N HIS A 12 -19.74 -12.07 25.75
CA HIS A 12 -19.35 -10.75 26.24
C HIS A 12 -20.39 -9.65 26.01
N ASP A 13 -21.56 -9.98 25.45
CA ASP A 13 -22.65 -9.02 25.13
C ASP A 13 -22.15 -7.86 24.24
N VAL A 14 -21.42 -8.20 23.18
CA VAL A 14 -20.90 -7.24 22.18
C VAL A 14 -21.27 -7.66 20.77
N ASP A 15 -21.43 -6.70 19.86
CA ASP A 15 -21.70 -6.99 18.46
C ASP A 15 -20.43 -7.40 17.70
N PHE A 16 -20.48 -8.51 16.97
CA PHE A 16 -19.42 -8.88 16.04
C PHE A 16 -19.63 -8.23 14.67
N GLY A 17 -18.77 -7.26 14.35
CA GLY A 17 -18.83 -6.50 13.09
C GLY A 17 -18.19 -7.18 11.88
N GLY A 18 -17.52 -8.33 12.05
CA GLY A 18 -16.83 -9.07 10.98
C GLY A 18 -15.32 -9.18 11.16
N LEU A 19 -14.64 -9.77 10.16
CA LEU A 19 -13.20 -9.93 10.11
C LEU A 19 -12.59 -8.98 9.09
N ASP A 20 -11.50 -8.30 9.47
CA ASP A 20 -10.61 -7.63 8.51
C ASP A 20 -9.60 -8.65 8.00
N PHE A 21 -9.77 -9.08 6.75
CA PHE A 21 -8.91 -10.08 6.11
C PHE A 21 -7.80 -9.44 5.28
N SER A 22 -7.17 -8.43 5.86
CA SER A 22 -6.03 -7.79 5.24
C SER A 22 -4.76 -8.61 5.41
N LEU A 23 -4.04 -8.81 4.32
CA LEU A 23 -2.74 -9.46 4.35
C LEU A 23 -1.69 -8.40 4.68
N ALA A 24 -1.18 -8.43 5.91
CA ALA A 24 -0.04 -7.66 6.36
C ALA A 24 1.19 -8.60 6.45
N PRO A 25 2.35 -8.19 5.91
CA PRO A 25 3.56 -9.00 5.95
C PRO A 25 4.28 -8.86 7.30
N TYR A 26 5.26 -9.73 7.50
CA TYR A 26 6.30 -9.60 8.53
C TYR A 26 7.67 -9.58 7.84
N PRO A 27 8.71 -8.91 8.37
CA PRO A 27 10.00 -8.70 7.69
C PRO A 27 10.90 -9.96 7.66
N VAL A 28 10.31 -11.13 7.39
CA VAL A 28 11.00 -12.40 7.12
C VAL A 28 10.62 -12.91 5.73
N PRO A 29 11.49 -13.66 5.03
CA PRO A 29 11.20 -14.14 3.67
C PRO A 29 9.93 -14.99 3.55
N GLU A 30 9.61 -15.76 4.58
CA GLU A 30 8.49 -16.71 4.60
C GLU A 30 7.12 -16.03 4.68
N GLU A 31 7.07 -14.81 5.21
CA GLU A 31 5.85 -14.00 5.39
C GLU A 31 5.81 -12.78 4.46
N SER A 32 6.67 -12.78 3.44
CA SER A 32 6.74 -11.70 2.46
C SER A 32 5.65 -11.83 1.40
N LEU A 33 4.84 -10.78 1.28
CA LEU A 33 3.90 -10.58 0.19
C LEU A 33 4.66 -10.26 -1.10
N GLY A 34 5.79 -9.55 -1.03
CA GLY A 34 6.69 -9.40 -2.17
C GLY A 34 7.15 -10.75 -2.73
N GLY A 35 7.53 -11.68 -1.86
CA GLY A 35 7.88 -13.05 -2.21
C GLY A 35 6.70 -13.83 -2.80
N ALA A 36 5.52 -13.69 -2.22
CA ALA A 36 4.29 -14.29 -2.77
C ALA A 36 3.97 -13.79 -4.18
N LEU A 37 4.14 -12.49 -4.44
CA LEU A 37 3.96 -11.93 -5.79
C LEU A 37 4.97 -12.51 -6.79
N GLU A 38 6.24 -12.65 -6.41
CA GLU A 38 7.26 -13.28 -7.25
C GLU A 38 6.97 -14.77 -7.53
N ALA A 39 6.46 -15.49 -6.53
CA ALA A 39 6.03 -16.89 -6.69
C ALA A 39 4.86 -17.04 -7.69
N LEU A 40 4.00 -16.02 -7.79
CA LEU A 40 2.95 -15.91 -8.81
C LEU A 40 3.47 -15.41 -10.17
N GLY A 41 4.79 -15.25 -10.33
CA GLY A 41 5.43 -14.84 -11.58
C GLY A 41 5.60 -13.33 -11.75
N ALA A 42 5.36 -12.52 -10.71
CA ALA A 42 5.65 -11.09 -10.78
C ALA A 42 7.14 -10.84 -10.93
N ARG A 43 7.49 -9.78 -11.67
CA ARG A 43 8.84 -9.24 -11.74
C ARG A 43 8.83 -7.79 -11.29
N PHE A 44 9.42 -7.51 -10.14
CA PHE A 44 9.66 -6.14 -9.71
C PHE A 44 10.56 -5.41 -10.72
N GLY A 45 10.14 -4.21 -11.14
CA GLY A 45 10.78 -3.43 -12.21
C GLY A 45 10.41 -3.91 -13.62
N GLY A 46 9.37 -4.74 -13.75
CA GLY A 46 8.89 -5.28 -15.02
C GLY A 46 7.37 -5.44 -15.06
N GLN A 47 6.90 -6.17 -16.08
CA GLN A 47 5.49 -6.51 -16.23
C GLN A 47 5.12 -7.70 -15.33
N GLY A 48 3.83 -7.84 -15.02
CA GLY A 48 3.31 -8.96 -14.23
C GLY A 48 2.89 -8.58 -12.81
N LEU A 49 3.45 -7.50 -12.25
CA LEU A 49 3.20 -7.11 -10.86
C LEU A 49 1.71 -6.79 -10.59
N VAL A 50 1.06 -6.07 -11.51
CA VAL A 50 -0.37 -5.74 -11.41
C VAL A 50 -1.23 -7.00 -11.47
N VAL A 51 -0.99 -7.92 -12.41
CA VAL A 51 -1.80 -9.14 -12.52
C VAL A 51 -1.59 -10.06 -11.32
N SER A 52 -0.37 -10.22 -10.82
CA SER A 52 -0.10 -11.02 -9.62
C SER A 52 -0.79 -10.42 -8.39
N ALA A 53 -0.73 -9.10 -8.20
CA ALA A 53 -1.43 -8.43 -7.10
C ALA A 53 -2.96 -8.55 -7.23
N SER A 54 -3.50 -8.41 -8.45
CA SER A 54 -4.91 -8.64 -8.73
C SER A 54 -5.35 -10.07 -8.41
N LEU A 55 -4.55 -11.09 -8.73
CA LEU A 55 -4.88 -12.48 -8.41
C LEU A 55 -4.95 -12.72 -6.90
N VAL A 56 -4.02 -12.16 -6.13
CA VAL A 56 -4.07 -12.22 -4.65
C VAL A 56 -5.32 -11.53 -4.13
N MET A 57 -5.62 -10.34 -4.64
CA MET A 57 -6.84 -9.60 -4.26
C MET A 57 -8.12 -10.36 -4.60
N SER A 58 -8.21 -10.97 -5.78
CA SER A 58 -9.35 -11.81 -6.15
C SER A 58 -9.51 -13.01 -5.22
N ALA A 59 -8.43 -13.58 -4.70
CA ALA A 59 -8.50 -14.64 -3.70
C ALA A 59 -9.02 -14.13 -2.33
N ILE A 60 -8.61 -12.93 -1.90
CA ILE A 60 -9.12 -12.27 -0.69
C ILE A 60 -10.62 -11.96 -0.84
N GLU A 61 -11.04 -11.47 -2.00
CA GLU A 61 -12.43 -11.15 -2.34
C GLU A 61 -13.30 -12.40 -2.47
N ALA A 62 -12.76 -13.52 -2.94
CA ALA A 62 -13.48 -14.78 -3.09
C ALA A 62 -13.79 -15.49 -1.76
N ALA A 63 -13.12 -15.10 -0.67
CA ALA A 63 -13.44 -15.68 0.63
C ALA A 63 -14.89 -15.35 1.07
N ASP A 64 -15.52 -16.19 1.88
CA ASP A 64 -16.92 -15.96 2.29
C ASP A 64 -17.06 -15.97 3.81
N PHE A 65 -17.20 -14.76 4.38
CA PHE A 65 -17.44 -14.50 5.79
C PHE A 65 -17.89 -13.05 5.99
N PRO A 66 -18.47 -12.70 7.17
CA PRO A 66 -18.75 -11.31 7.52
C PRO A 66 -17.46 -10.49 7.53
N ARG A 67 -17.35 -9.49 6.64
CA ARG A 67 -16.16 -8.66 6.46
C ARG A 67 -16.30 -7.32 7.15
N THR A 68 -15.18 -6.79 7.63
CA THR A 68 -15.04 -5.41 8.07
C THR A 68 -13.65 -4.89 7.72
N GLY A 69 -13.38 -3.60 7.97
CA GLY A 69 -12.07 -3.00 7.72
C GLY A 69 -11.66 -2.98 6.25
N PHE A 70 -10.35 -3.07 5.99
CA PHE A 70 -9.82 -2.97 4.63
C PHE A 70 -10.01 -4.25 3.81
N SER A 71 -9.82 -5.42 4.44
CA SER A 71 -9.86 -6.74 3.80
C SER A 71 -9.12 -6.79 2.46
N GLY A 72 -7.84 -6.39 2.44
CA GLY A 72 -7.07 -6.26 1.21
C GLY A 72 -5.58 -6.56 1.32
N LEU A 73 -4.89 -6.45 0.20
CA LEU A 73 -3.44 -6.63 0.10
C LEU A 73 -2.72 -5.34 0.51
N MET A 74 -1.93 -5.40 1.59
CA MET A 74 -1.06 -4.30 2.02
C MET A 74 0.34 -4.49 1.44
N LEU A 75 1.01 -3.41 1.02
CA LEU A 75 2.39 -3.47 0.49
C LEU A 75 3.32 -2.52 1.27
N PRO A 76 3.46 -2.69 2.59
CA PRO A 76 4.35 -1.85 3.39
C PRO A 76 5.81 -2.19 3.08
N ILE A 77 6.55 -1.25 2.47
CA ILE A 77 7.93 -1.53 2.02
C ILE A 77 8.81 -2.00 3.17
N LEU A 78 8.80 -1.26 4.28
CA LEU A 78 9.68 -1.53 5.40
C LEU A 78 9.23 -2.72 6.24
N GLU A 79 7.98 -3.20 6.14
CA GLU A 79 7.51 -4.34 6.95
C GLU A 79 7.57 -5.67 6.18
N ASP A 80 8.10 -5.65 4.96
CA ASP A 80 8.22 -6.82 4.08
C ASP A 80 9.66 -6.97 3.58
N SER A 81 10.26 -8.14 3.83
CA SER A 81 11.66 -8.41 3.49
C SER A 81 11.98 -8.34 1.99
N VAL A 82 11.08 -8.81 1.13
CA VAL A 82 11.29 -8.80 -0.33
C VAL A 82 10.98 -7.42 -0.90
N LEU A 83 9.89 -6.75 -0.47
CA LEU A 83 9.63 -5.38 -0.92
C LEU A 83 10.80 -4.46 -0.55
N ALA A 84 11.29 -4.55 0.69
CA ALA A 84 12.46 -3.82 1.15
C ALA A 84 13.70 -4.10 0.30
N SER A 85 14.00 -5.37 -0.01
CA SER A 85 15.11 -5.77 -0.88
C SER A 85 14.96 -5.21 -2.30
N ARG A 86 13.78 -5.34 -2.91
CA ARG A 86 13.53 -4.86 -4.28
C ARG A 86 13.56 -3.35 -4.37
N THR A 87 13.13 -2.64 -3.33
CA THR A 87 13.34 -1.19 -3.20
C THR A 87 14.82 -0.85 -3.10
N ALA A 88 15.60 -1.57 -2.29
CA ALA A 88 17.04 -1.35 -2.16
C ALA A 88 17.82 -1.64 -3.46
N GLU A 89 17.32 -2.55 -4.30
CA GLU A 89 17.82 -2.85 -5.64
C GLU A 89 17.37 -1.83 -6.70
N GLY A 90 16.48 -0.89 -6.37
CA GLY A 90 15.90 0.07 -7.30
C GLY A 90 14.87 -0.52 -8.27
N ARG A 91 14.32 -1.71 -7.95
CA ARG A 91 13.33 -2.43 -8.76
C ARG A 91 11.89 -2.18 -8.34
N LEU A 92 11.68 -1.58 -7.18
CA LEU A 92 10.36 -1.18 -6.69
C LEU A 92 10.40 0.31 -6.38
N THR A 93 9.70 1.10 -7.19
CA THR A 93 9.66 2.56 -7.09
C THR A 93 8.35 3.04 -6.48
N LEU A 94 8.31 4.32 -6.11
CA LEU A 94 7.09 4.98 -5.64
C LEU A 94 5.94 4.88 -6.66
N ASN A 95 6.24 5.04 -7.95
CA ASN A 95 5.24 4.96 -9.01
C ASN A 95 4.72 3.54 -9.22
N ASP A 96 5.56 2.52 -9.02
CA ASP A 96 5.12 1.12 -9.06
C ASP A 96 4.12 0.83 -7.92
N LEU A 97 4.39 1.37 -6.72
CA LEU A 97 3.48 1.22 -5.58
C LEU A 97 2.17 1.99 -5.78
N LEU A 98 2.24 3.19 -6.38
CA LEU A 98 1.04 3.93 -6.77
C LEU A 98 0.23 3.17 -7.83
N LEU A 99 0.89 2.55 -8.81
CA LEU A 99 0.25 1.68 -9.80
C LEU A 99 -0.42 0.48 -9.11
N LEU A 100 0.25 -0.17 -8.16
CA LEU A 100 -0.32 -1.30 -7.42
C LEU A 100 -1.49 -0.88 -6.54
N SER A 101 -1.48 0.34 -6.02
CA SER A 101 -2.61 0.92 -5.27
C SER A 101 -3.92 0.92 -6.08
N ALA A 102 -3.83 0.89 -7.41
CA ALA A 102 -5.01 0.75 -8.27
C ALA A 102 -5.72 -0.60 -8.06
N VAL A 103 -4.96 -1.65 -7.73
CA VAL A 103 -5.47 -3.02 -7.61
C VAL A 103 -5.39 -3.57 -6.19
N CYS A 104 -4.62 -2.99 -5.25
CA CYS A 104 -4.49 -3.44 -3.86
C CYS A 104 -5.29 -2.58 -2.85
N GLY A 105 -5.28 -2.92 -1.56
CA GLY A 105 -6.23 -2.36 -0.57
C GLY A 105 -5.85 -1.00 0.03
N THR A 106 -4.56 -0.78 0.33
CA THR A 106 -4.18 0.21 1.36
C THR A 106 -3.63 1.52 0.81
N GLY A 107 -3.06 1.54 -0.41
CA GLY A 107 -2.37 2.70 -0.96
C GLY A 107 -0.85 2.64 -0.75
N LEU A 108 -0.24 3.77 -0.37
CA LEU A 108 1.18 3.88 -0.12
C LEU A 108 1.48 3.59 1.36
N ASP A 109 2.29 2.58 1.64
CA ASP A 109 2.48 2.13 3.01
C ASP A 109 3.97 1.95 3.39
N CYS A 110 4.33 2.41 4.58
CA CYS A 110 5.70 2.38 5.12
C CYS A 110 6.76 2.87 4.10
N ILE A 111 6.50 4.00 3.42
CA ILE A 111 7.34 4.50 2.32
C ILE A 111 8.54 5.29 2.86
N PRO A 112 9.79 4.81 2.71
CA PRO A 112 10.96 5.54 3.17
C PRO A 112 11.32 6.69 2.23
N LEU A 113 11.23 7.92 2.72
CA LEU A 113 11.54 9.14 1.98
C LEU A 113 12.78 9.87 2.55
N PRO A 114 13.45 10.73 1.75
CA PRO A 114 14.55 11.53 2.23
C PRO A 114 14.10 12.47 3.36
N GLY A 115 14.93 12.68 4.37
CA GLY A 115 14.59 13.55 5.49
C GLY A 115 14.42 15.02 5.11
N ASN A 116 15.01 15.42 3.98
CA ASN A 116 14.87 16.76 3.40
C ASN A 116 13.77 16.83 2.33
N VAL A 117 12.86 15.87 2.26
CA VAL A 117 11.73 15.92 1.32
C VAL A 117 10.90 17.19 1.56
N GLY A 118 10.71 17.97 0.51
CA GLY A 118 9.96 19.22 0.59
C GLY A 118 8.46 19.00 0.69
N THR A 119 7.74 19.96 1.28
CA THR A 119 6.27 19.93 1.39
C THR A 119 5.57 19.84 0.04
N ALA A 120 6.12 20.46 -1.01
CA ALA A 120 5.60 20.36 -2.37
C ALA A 120 5.62 18.91 -2.89
N ALA A 121 6.73 18.19 -2.69
CA ALA A 121 6.84 16.79 -3.10
C ALA A 121 5.87 15.89 -2.31
N ILE A 122 5.74 16.09 -0.99
CA ILE A 122 4.74 15.37 -0.18
C ILE A 122 3.33 15.65 -0.69
N ARG A 123 2.98 16.92 -0.91
CA ARG A 123 1.68 17.34 -1.45
C ARG A 123 1.39 16.61 -2.76
N ASP A 124 2.35 16.58 -3.68
CA ASP A 124 2.14 15.99 -4.99
C ASP A 124 1.94 14.47 -4.91
N ILE A 125 2.67 13.77 -4.03
CA ILE A 125 2.41 12.34 -3.73
C ILE A 125 0.98 12.15 -3.21
N LEU A 126 0.56 12.97 -2.24
CA LEU A 126 -0.77 12.87 -1.65
C LEU A 126 -1.87 13.21 -2.66
N LEU A 127 -1.63 14.14 -3.58
CA LEU A 127 -2.56 14.47 -4.67
C LEU A 127 -2.74 13.29 -5.62
N ASP A 128 -1.67 12.58 -5.97
CA ASP A 128 -1.75 11.37 -6.80
C ASP A 128 -2.52 10.24 -6.10
N VAL A 129 -2.25 10.00 -4.81
CA VAL A 129 -3.01 9.03 -4.00
C VAL A 129 -4.48 9.42 -3.92
N ALA A 130 -4.80 10.70 -3.65
CA ALA A 130 -6.17 11.19 -3.57
C ALA A 130 -6.89 11.10 -4.93
N ALA A 131 -6.21 11.43 -6.03
CA ALA A 131 -6.76 11.32 -7.37
C ALA A 131 -7.10 9.86 -7.71
N LEU A 132 -6.21 8.93 -7.38
CA LEU A 132 -6.43 7.49 -7.58
C LEU A 132 -7.59 6.98 -6.71
N ALA A 133 -7.60 7.36 -5.42
CA ALA A 133 -8.66 7.01 -4.46
C ALA A 133 -10.04 7.46 -4.96
N LEU A 134 -10.17 8.74 -5.33
CA LEU A 134 -11.42 9.32 -5.82
C LEU A 134 -11.84 8.69 -7.15
N ARG A 135 -10.89 8.45 -8.06
CA ARG A 135 -11.21 7.93 -9.39
C ARG A 135 -11.66 6.47 -9.34
N LEU A 136 -11.09 5.67 -8.45
CA LEU A 136 -11.41 4.26 -8.28
C LEU A 136 -12.47 3.99 -7.20
N ASN A 137 -12.91 5.01 -6.46
CA ASN A 137 -13.77 4.88 -5.29
C ASN A 137 -13.17 3.93 -4.24
N LYS A 138 -11.89 4.11 -3.92
CA LYS A 138 -11.13 3.26 -2.99
C LYS A 138 -10.62 4.08 -1.80
N PRO A 139 -10.64 3.53 -0.57
CA PRO A 139 -10.16 4.22 0.63
C PRO A 139 -8.63 4.15 0.75
N LEU A 140 -7.90 4.69 -0.23
CA LEU A 140 -6.43 4.64 -0.22
C LEU A 140 -5.84 5.58 0.84
N THR A 141 -4.74 5.15 1.44
CA THR A 141 -3.99 5.90 2.46
C THR A 141 -2.54 6.12 2.01
N ALA A 142 -1.81 6.96 2.76
CA ALA A 142 -0.39 7.23 2.53
C ALA A 142 0.37 7.32 3.86
N ARG A 143 1.12 6.27 4.22
CA ARG A 143 2.09 6.27 5.33
C ARG A 143 3.49 6.57 4.78
N LEU A 144 3.80 7.86 4.71
CA LEU A 144 5.08 8.38 4.24
C LEU A 144 6.04 8.59 5.41
N MET A 145 7.29 8.14 5.28
CA MET A 145 8.28 8.12 6.35
C MET A 145 9.56 8.88 5.94
N PRO A 146 9.61 10.21 6.12
CA PRO A 146 10.86 10.96 5.96
C PRO A 146 11.89 10.56 7.02
N PHE A 147 13.11 10.19 6.60
CA PHE A 147 14.20 9.82 7.51
C PHE A 147 15.21 10.96 7.67
N PRO A 148 15.24 11.69 8.81
CA PRO A 148 16.13 12.84 9.02
C PRO A 148 17.61 12.51 8.75
N GLY A 149 18.29 13.41 8.05
CA GLY A 149 19.72 13.25 7.70
C GLY A 149 20.00 12.25 6.57
N LYS A 150 19.01 11.50 6.09
CA LYS A 150 19.15 10.56 4.97
C LYS A 150 18.73 11.19 3.64
N LYS A 151 19.40 10.79 2.57
CA LYS A 151 19.16 11.15 1.17
C LYS A 151 18.66 9.94 0.39
N ALA A 152 18.09 10.17 -0.78
CA ALA A 152 17.69 9.10 -1.70
C ALA A 152 18.86 8.15 -1.98
N GLY A 153 18.60 6.85 -1.89
CA GLY A 153 19.59 5.79 -2.05
C GLY A 153 20.38 5.44 -0.79
N ASP A 154 20.34 6.25 0.27
CA ASP A 154 21.01 5.93 1.54
C ASP A 154 20.43 4.66 2.15
N SER A 155 21.30 3.84 2.73
CA SER A 155 20.90 2.63 3.45
C SER A 155 20.15 2.96 4.74
N LEU A 156 19.12 2.18 4.99
CA LEU A 156 18.33 2.14 6.20
C LEU A 156 18.56 0.80 6.87
N GLN A 157 18.93 0.85 8.14
CA GLN A 157 19.18 -0.31 8.97
C GLN A 157 18.35 -0.18 10.23
N PHE A 158 17.67 -1.25 10.63
CA PHE A 158 16.74 -1.24 11.74
C PHE A 158 17.05 -2.35 12.74
N ASP A 159 17.09 -1.98 14.02
CA ASP A 159 17.04 -2.94 15.13
C ASP A 159 15.58 -3.20 15.58
N PHE A 160 14.61 -2.61 14.89
CA PHE A 160 13.18 -2.77 15.18
C PHE A 160 12.65 -4.02 14.48
N GLU A 161 12.07 -4.94 15.24
CA GLU A 161 11.73 -6.30 14.78
C GLU A 161 10.72 -6.35 13.62
N TYR A 162 9.89 -5.31 13.46
CA TYR A 162 8.89 -5.24 12.39
C TYR A 162 9.41 -4.57 11.11
N PHE A 163 10.64 -4.02 11.12
CA PHE A 163 11.23 -3.38 9.94
C PHE A 163 12.37 -4.20 9.33
N ALA A 164 12.33 -4.33 8.01
CA ALA A 164 13.40 -4.84 7.17
C ALA A 164 14.32 -3.71 6.70
N ASP A 165 15.62 -4.01 6.64
CA ASP A 165 16.62 -3.13 6.07
C ASP A 165 16.32 -2.81 4.60
N SER A 166 16.51 -1.55 4.20
CA SER A 166 16.22 -1.11 2.84
C SER A 166 17.04 0.12 2.45
N ARG A 167 16.57 0.88 1.45
CA ARG A 167 17.10 2.18 1.08
C ARG A 167 16.00 3.22 1.00
N VAL A 168 16.39 4.47 1.21
CA VAL A 168 15.51 5.62 1.00
C VAL A 168 15.13 5.74 -0.48
N LEU A 169 13.82 5.75 -0.78
CA LEU A 169 13.34 6.00 -2.12
C LEU A 169 13.58 7.46 -2.54
N PRO A 170 13.80 7.73 -3.84
CA PRO A 170 13.77 9.10 -4.33
C PRO A 170 12.36 9.69 -4.16
N ALA A 171 12.29 10.90 -3.58
CA ALA A 171 11.08 11.70 -3.66
C ALA A 171 10.90 12.21 -5.11
N PRO A 172 9.66 12.34 -5.61
CA PRO A 172 9.42 12.90 -6.93
C PRO A 172 9.87 14.37 -6.95
N PRO A 173 10.36 14.88 -8.10
CA PRO A 173 10.49 16.31 -8.27
C PRO A 173 9.11 16.97 -8.13
N PRO A 174 9.03 18.22 -7.62
CA PRO A 174 7.77 18.93 -7.56
C PRO A 174 7.08 18.96 -8.93
N ALA A 175 5.80 18.59 -8.95
CA ALA A 175 5.00 18.60 -10.15
C ALA A 175 4.78 20.05 -10.62
N ALA A 176 4.76 20.26 -11.93
CA ALA A 176 4.45 21.55 -12.55
C ALA A 176 2.94 21.88 -12.52
N LEU A 177 2.22 21.42 -11.49
CA LEU A 177 0.80 21.69 -11.31
C LEU A 177 0.61 23.18 -10.99
N SER A 178 -0.13 23.89 -11.84
CA SER A 178 -0.35 25.34 -11.76
C SER A 178 -1.49 25.74 -10.81
N PHE A 179 -1.88 24.86 -9.89
CA PHE A 179 -2.92 25.14 -8.91
C PHE A 179 -2.39 26.14 -7.86
N GLY A 180 -3.13 27.23 -7.65
CA GLY A 180 -2.91 28.09 -6.50
C GLY A 180 -3.11 27.31 -5.20
N ALA A 181 -2.52 27.76 -4.09
CA ALA A 181 -2.57 27.06 -2.80
C ALA A 181 -3.99 26.74 -2.32
N ASP A 182 -4.98 27.57 -2.71
CA ASP A 182 -6.39 27.44 -2.34
C ASP A 182 -7.29 26.91 -3.47
N ALA A 183 -6.71 26.37 -4.54
CA ALA A 183 -7.49 25.88 -5.66
C ALA A 183 -8.25 24.59 -5.30
N SER A 184 -9.56 24.59 -5.46
CA SER A 184 -10.41 23.40 -5.36
C SER A 184 -10.71 22.82 -6.74
N PHE A 185 -10.63 21.50 -6.88
CA PHE A 185 -11.07 20.79 -8.09
C PHE A 185 -11.83 19.52 -7.70
N THR A 186 -12.64 19.00 -8.63
CA THR A 186 -13.44 17.80 -8.40
C THR A 186 -12.94 16.67 -9.29
N ILE A 187 -12.53 15.56 -8.68
CA ILE A 187 -12.29 14.28 -9.37
C ILE A 187 -13.51 13.41 -9.10
N ARG A 188 -14.15 12.95 -10.18
CA ARG A 188 -15.28 12.02 -10.09
C ARG A 188 -14.79 10.59 -10.23
N SER A 189 -15.41 9.67 -9.50
CA SER A 189 -15.22 8.24 -9.71
C SER A 189 -15.55 7.87 -11.16
N ARG A 190 -14.93 6.79 -11.65
CA ARG A 190 -15.34 6.21 -12.92
C ARG A 190 -16.77 5.70 -12.77
N VAL A 191 -17.70 6.22 -13.57
CA VAL A 191 -19.03 5.62 -13.71
C VAL A 191 -18.84 4.27 -14.39
N LEU A 192 -18.89 3.19 -13.62
CA LEU A 192 -19.29 1.90 -14.15
C LEU A 192 -20.78 2.07 -14.44
N GLY A 193 -21.20 1.91 -15.70
CA GLY A 193 -22.63 2.00 -16.01
C GLY A 193 -23.40 1.04 -15.11
N ASP A 194 -24.59 1.44 -14.68
CA ASP A 194 -25.58 0.49 -14.16
C ASP A 194 -25.79 -0.57 -15.24
N GLU A 195 -25.13 -1.71 -15.09
CA GLU A 195 -25.60 -2.94 -15.73
C GLU A 195 -26.67 -3.49 -14.80
N SER A 196 -27.91 -3.15 -15.19
CA SER A 196 -29.17 -3.78 -14.83
C SER A 196 -29.15 -5.30 -15.02
#